data_AF-A0A7V3BUW3-F1
#
_entry.id   AF-A0A7V3BUW3-F1
#
_cell.length_a   1.000
_cell.length_b   1.000
_cell.length_c   1.000
_cell.angle_alpha   90.00
_cell.angle_beta   90.00
_cell.angle_gamma   90.00
#
_symmetry.space_group_name_H-M   'P 1'
#
loop_
_entity.id
_entity.type
_entity.pdbx_description
1 polymer ?
#
loop_
_entity_poly.entity_id
_entity_poly.type
_entity_poly.pdbx_seq_one_letter_code
_entity_poly.pdbx_strand_id
1 'polypeptide(L)'
;TDPWYIHLYRKSYAYHGVHPFYMWYWGAHALDYLGDVIVVGGDPKTCQRLGYRSASSFRDALEMAGETVGRSPSISYLHVPPLTIAEVR
;
A
#
# COMPACT_ATOMS: atom_id res chain seq x y z
N THR A 1 7.48 19.88 8.02
CA THR A 1 8.47 19.98 6.91
C THR A 1 9.67 19.16 7.30
N ASP A 2 10.09 18.21 6.46
CA ASP A 2 11.25 17.32 6.71
C ASP A 2 12.49 17.85 5.97
N PRO A 3 13.51 18.39 6.68
CA PRO A 3 14.72 18.92 6.05
C PRO A 3 15.53 17.88 5.28
N TRP A 4 15.50 16.62 5.71
CA TRP A 4 16.24 15.53 5.07
C TRP A 4 15.64 15.21 3.70
N TYR A 5 14.32 15.03 3.64
CA TYR A 5 13.62 14.83 2.37
C TYR A 5 13.82 16.00 1.40
N ILE A 6 13.81 17.25 1.89
CA ILE A 6 14.08 18.43 1.06
C ILE A 6 15.49 18.37 0.45
N HIS A 7 16.50 17.95 1.22
CA HIS A 7 17.85 17.77 0.70
C HIS A 7 17.89 16.71 -0.40
N LEU A 8 17.32 15.53 -0.13
CA LEU A 8 17.28 14.42 -1.11
C LEU A 8 16.56 14.81 -2.40
N TYR A 9 15.47 15.58 -2.31
CA TYR A 9 14.73 16.05 -3.49
C TYR A 9 15.53 17.09 -4.29
N ARG A 10 16.21 18.03 -3.60
CA ARG A 10 16.91 19.13 -4.28
C ARG A 10 18.31 18.77 -4.78
N LYS A 11 18.97 17.79 -4.15
CA LYS A 11 20.40 17.49 -4.34
C LYS A 11 20.66 16.02 -4.67
N SER A 12 19.64 15.17 -4.70
CA SER A 12 19.76 13.75 -5.03
C SER A 12 18.59 13.32 -5.92
N TYR A 13 18.24 12.03 -5.91
CA TYR A 13 17.25 11.44 -6.82
C TYR A 13 15.90 11.14 -6.15
N ALA A 14 15.55 11.82 -5.06
CA ALA A 14 14.23 11.62 -4.47
C ALA A 14 13.14 12.18 -5.38
N TYR A 15 12.00 11.50 -5.41
CA TYR A 15 10.82 11.96 -6.14
C TYR A 15 10.36 13.34 -5.65
N HIS A 16 9.66 14.07 -6.53
CA HIS A 16 8.92 15.26 -6.12
C HIS A 16 7.89 14.89 -5.05
N GLY A 17 7.67 15.77 -4.07
CA GLY A 17 6.70 15.55 -3.00
C GLY A 17 5.25 15.34 -3.44
N VAL A 18 4.94 15.54 -4.73
CA VAL A 18 3.61 15.29 -5.30
C VAL A 18 3.44 13.83 -5.76
N HIS A 19 4.54 13.12 -6.00
CA HIS A 19 4.55 11.75 -6.51
C HIS A 19 3.69 10.76 -5.69
N PRO A 20 3.74 10.73 -4.34
CA PRO A 20 2.87 9.81 -3.59
C PRO A 20 1.37 10.08 -3.81
N PHE A 21 0.97 11.32 -4.11
CA PHE A 21 -0.42 11.65 -4.41
C PHE A 21 -0.84 11.10 -5.78
N TYR A 22 0.04 11.14 -6.78
CA TYR A 22 -0.23 10.51 -8.08
C TYR A 22 -0.32 8.99 -7.95
N MET A 23 0.57 8.36 -7.19
CA MET A 23 0.52 6.92 -6.96
C MET A 23 -0.75 6.49 -6.21
N TRP A 24 -1.14 7.26 -5.18
CA TRP A 24 -2.40 7.01 -4.47
C TRP A 24 -3.61 7.20 -5.38
N TYR A 25 -3.66 8.29 -6.17
CA TYR A 25 -4.73 8.55 -7.11
C TYR A 25 -4.91 7.41 -8.13
N TRP A 26 -3.82 6.88 -8.69
CA TRP A 26 -3.88 5.71 -9.58
C TRP A 26 -4.47 4.47 -8.89
N GLY A 27 -4.12 4.24 -7.63
CA GLY A 27 -4.64 3.11 -6.85
C GLY A 27 -6.03 3.34 -6.25
N ALA A 28 -6.51 4.57 -6.15
CA ALA A 28 -7.75 4.91 -5.45
C ALA A 28 -8.97 4.24 -6.08
N HIS A 29 -9.03 4.14 -7.41
CA HIS A 29 -10.10 3.42 -8.10
C HIS A 29 -10.12 1.91 -7.80
N ALA A 30 -8.99 1.31 -7.45
CA ALA A 30 -8.98 -0.09 -7.03
C ALA A 30 -9.71 -0.28 -5.70
N LEU A 31 -9.74 0.74 -4.83
CA LEU A 31 -10.42 0.66 -3.53
C LEU A 31 -11.93 0.51 -3.64
N ASP A 32 -12.53 0.91 -4.76
CA ASP A 32 -13.95 0.68 -5.02
C ASP A 32 -14.28 -0.83 -5.19
N TYR A 33 -13.26 -1.65 -5.47
CA TYR A 33 -13.40 -3.09 -5.74
C TYR A 33 -12.71 -3.98 -4.71
N LEU A 34 -11.82 -3.42 -3.88
CA LEU A 34 -11.12 -4.14 -2.82
C LEU A 34 -11.91 -4.06 -1.51
N GLY A 35 -12.02 -5.20 -0.81
CA GLY A 35 -12.68 -5.24 0.50
C GLY A 35 -11.84 -4.69 1.65
N ASP A 36 -10.52 -4.87 1.60
CA ASP A 36 -9.56 -4.37 2.60
C ASP A 36 -8.16 -4.24 1.98
N VAL A 37 -7.39 -3.26 2.44
CA VAL A 37 -5.99 -3.04 2.04
C VAL A 37 -5.15 -2.85 3.30
N ILE A 38 -4.23 -3.78 3.54
CA ILE A 38 -3.40 -3.82 4.74
C ILE A 38 -1.93 -3.62 4.35
N VAL A 39 -1.31 -2.56 4.86
CA VAL A 39 0.09 -2.21 4.62
C VAL A 39 0.93 -2.63 5.82
N VAL A 40 1.80 -3.62 5.65
CA VAL A 40 2.75 -4.04 6.68
C VAL A 40 3.86 -3.00 6.82
N GLY A 41 4.11 -2.53 8.04
CA GLY A 41 5.11 -1.52 8.36
C GLY A 41 4.74 -0.09 7.96
N GLY A 42 3.50 0.14 7.52
CA GLY A 42 3.02 1.48 7.17
C GLY A 42 2.79 2.35 8.41
N ASP A 43 3.00 3.67 8.29
CA ASP A 43 2.61 4.61 9.35
C ASP A 43 1.09 4.55 9.58
N PRO A 44 0.59 4.25 10.80
CA PRO A 44 -0.83 4.04 11.03
C PRO A 44 -1.71 5.24 10.64
N LYS A 45 -1.24 6.45 10.94
CA LYS A 45 -1.99 7.69 10.67
C LYS A 45 -2.10 7.95 9.17
N THR A 46 -1.04 7.66 8.42
CA THR A 46 -1.01 7.78 6.97
C THR A 46 -1.88 6.73 6.31
N CYS A 47 -1.76 5.45 6.71
CA CYS A 47 -2.60 4.37 6.18
C CYS A 47 -4.09 4.68 6.34
N GLN A 48 -4.51 5.09 7.55
CA GLN A 48 -5.90 5.46 7.81
C GLN A 48 -6.40 6.58 6.88
N ARG A 49 -5.58 7.61 6.63
CA ARG A 49 -5.93 8.71 5.73
C ARG A 49 -6.06 8.29 4.27
N LEU A 50 -5.32 7.26 3.87
CA LEU A 50 -5.35 6.73 2.51
C LEU A 50 -6.45 5.67 2.29
N GLY A 51 -7.22 5.33 3.33
CA GLY A 51 -8.25 4.30 3.28
C GLY A 51 -7.72 2.89 3.53
N TYR A 52 -6.53 2.76 4.13
CA TYR A 52 -5.86 1.48 4.40
C TYR A 52 -5.78 1.19 5.89
N ARG A 53 -5.50 -0.07 6.22
CA ARG A 53 -5.07 -0.50 7.56
C ARG A 53 -3.55 -0.65 7.61
N SER A 54 -2.96 -0.43 8.78
CA SER A 54 -1.54 -0.72 9.02
C SER A 54 -1.41 -1.95 9.92
N ALA A 55 -0.42 -2.78 9.62
CA ALA A 55 -0.02 -3.93 10.43
C ALA A 55 1.47 -3.87 10.77
N SER A 56 1.86 -4.32 11.95
CA SER A 56 3.28 -4.39 12.35
C SER A 56 4.03 -5.56 11.70
N SER A 57 3.33 -6.63 11.34
CA SER A 57 3.92 -7.82 10.74
C SER A 57 2.98 -8.46 9.71
N PHE A 58 3.54 -9.34 8.88
CA PHE A 58 2.74 -10.16 7.97
C PHE A 58 1.75 -11.08 8.69
N ARG A 59 2.11 -11.57 9.89
CA ARG A 59 1.22 -12.38 10.71
C ARG A 59 -0.03 -11.57 11.09
N ASP A 60 0.17 -10.37 11.62
CA ASP A 60 -0.93 -9.49 12.02
C ASP A 60 -1.79 -9.11 10.80
N ALA A 61 -1.16 -8.83 9.66
CA ALA A 61 -1.88 -8.52 8.44
C ALA A 61 -2.78 -9.68 7.97
N LEU A 62 -2.30 -10.93 8.04
CA LEU A 62 -3.09 -12.10 7.67
C LEU A 62 -4.23 -12.36 8.65
N GLU A 63 -4.01 -12.13 9.95
CA GLU A 63 -5.07 -12.22 10.97
C GLU A 63 -6.15 -11.16 10.72
N MET A 64 -5.75 -9.91 10.51
CA MET A 64 -6.62 -8.79 10.17
C MET A 64 -7.42 -9.03 8.88
N ALA A 65 -6.78 -9.59 7.84
CA ALA A 65 -7.46 -9.93 6.59
C ALA A 65 -8.58 -10.96 6.80
N GLY A 66 -8.42 -11.87 7.77
CA GLY A 66 -9.43 -12.87 8.12
C GLY A 66 -10.76 -12.28 8.61
N GLU A 67 -10.75 -11.04 9.12
CA GLU A 67 -11.97 -10.30 9.48
C GLU A 67 -12.82 -9.96 8.24
N THR A 68 -12.17 -9.80 7.09
CA THR A 68 -12.79 -9.41 5.82
C THR A 68 -13.12 -10.62 4.95
N VAL A 69 -12.19 -11.58 4.82
CA VAL A 69 -12.32 -12.73 3.89
C VAL A 69 -12.63 -14.07 4.56
N GLY A 70 -12.73 -14.09 5.89
CA GLY A 70 -12.97 -15.30 6.68
C GLY A 70 -11.71 -16.10 6.99
N ARG A 71 -11.89 -17.25 7.66
CA ARG A 71 -10.79 -18.00 8.32
C ARG A 71 -9.96 -18.92 7.41
N SER A 72 -10.44 -19.24 6.20
CA SER A 72 -9.76 -20.16 5.29
C SER A 72 -9.82 -19.66 3.84
N PRO A 73 -9.23 -18.49 3.54
CA PRO A 73 -9.17 -17.98 2.18
C PRO A 73 -8.13 -18.76 1.36
N SER A 74 -8.29 -18.75 0.03
CA SER A 74 -7.17 -19.01 -0.87
C SER A 74 -6.26 -17.77 -0.92
N ILE A 75 -4.96 -17.97 -0.97
CA ILE A 75 -3.97 -16.89 -1.00
C ILE A 75 -3.21 -16.95 -2.32
N SER A 76 -3.25 -15.85 -3.07
CA SER A 76 -2.38 -15.64 -4.22
C SER A 76 -1.17 -14.80 -3.79
N TYR A 77 0.03 -15.35 -3.93
CA TYR A 77 1.28 -14.65 -3.62
C TYR A 77 1.99 -14.26 -4.92
N LEU A 78 2.22 -12.97 -5.11
CA LEU A 78 2.89 -12.43 -6.28
C LEU A 78 4.37 -12.17 -5.97
N HIS A 79 5.24 -13.06 -6.43
CA HIS A 79 6.70 -12.85 -6.41
C HIS A 79 7.18 -12.41 -7.79
N VAL A 80 7.11 -11.11 -8.02
CA VAL A 80 7.19 -10.50 -9.36
C VAL A 80 7.85 -9.11 -9.28
N PRO A 81 8.40 -8.59 -10.39
CA PRO A 81 8.88 -7.21 -10.45
C PRO A 81 7.75 -6.18 -10.21
N PRO A 82 8.09 -4.91 -9.91
CA PRO A 82 7.11 -3.88 -9.48
C PRO A 82 5.97 -3.58 -10.45
N LEU A 83 6.11 -3.95 -11.72
CA LEU A 83 5.07 -3.81 -12.74
C LEU A 83 4.77 -5.19 -13.31
N THR A 84 3.49 -5.59 -13.25
CA THR A 84 3.00 -6.85 -13.78
C THR A 84 1.86 -6.62 -14.75
N ILE A 85 1.69 -7.57 -15.67
CA ILE A 85 0.54 -7.66 -16.56
C ILE A 85 -0.20 -8.93 -16.14
N ALA A 86 -1.47 -8.79 -15.80
CA ALA A 86 -2.36 -9.90 -15.51
C ALA A 86 -3.34 -10.09 -16.67
N GLU A 87 -3.56 -11.34 -17.06
CA GLU A 87 -4.71 -11.69 -17.90
C GLU A 87 -5.95 -11.68 -17.02
N VAL A 88 -6.91 -10.82 -17.36
CA VAL A 88 -8.22 -10.76 -16.69
C VAL A 88 -9.23 -11.45 -17.60
N ARG A 89 -10.00 -12.39 -17.04
CA ARG A 89 -11.11 -13.07 -17.72
C ARG A 89 -12.43 -12.38 -17.43
#